data_AF-A0AAE1QP56-F1
#
_entry.id   AF-A0AAE1QP56-F1
#
_cell.length_a   1.000
_cell.length_b   1.000
_cell.length_c   1.000
_cell.angle_alpha   90.00
_cell.angle_beta   90.00
_cell.angle_gamma   90.00
#
_symmetry.space_group_name_H-M   'P 1'
#
loop_
_entity.id
_entity.type
_entity.pdbx_description
1 polymer ?
#
loop_
_entity_poly.entity_id
_entity_poly.type
_entity_poly.pdbx_seq_one_letter_code
_entity_poly.pdbx_strand_id
1 'polypeptide(L)'
;MMKQKDSAVGGLTSGIAHLFKQNKVTHVKGHGTIKSPNEVVAVKEDGTIETIKTKNILIATGSEVDEETIVSSTGALSLKKVPEKMIVIGAGVIGVELGSVWSRLGSQVTLVEFLSNIGGVGIDLEVAKNLQRTLTKQGLKFKLSTKVISASKNSSKVEVTVDSAKGGKQEILDCDVLLVCVGRRPFTNNLGLENLGIKTDEKGRIQVNSRFQTNVPNIFAIGDCIPGPMLAHKAEDEGIICVEGIQGGAVHLDYNCVPSVIYTHPEVGWVGKSEEQLKQEGVDYKVVMFLHLSPPNLASAATPPSGSLPANSFLKSTMNNINAVPGLLGLFASLEVIEFHLPAHSLPNSPIFGTISSIEHYRFDVVEFVDVAFVDDFVAFDVVEFVVDVEVELVAQFDTFLDVQLEALVFVPFDAID
;
A
#
# COMPACT_ATOMS: atom_id res chain seq x y z
N MET A 1 14.49 18.16 -5.66
CA MET A 1 13.50 17.31 -4.97
C MET A 1 12.22 18.08 -4.62
N MET A 2 12.20 18.97 -3.60
CA MET A 2 10.93 19.58 -3.12
C MET A 2 10.12 20.31 -4.20
N LYS A 3 10.77 21.11 -5.06
CA LYS A 3 10.08 21.78 -6.18
C LYS A 3 9.42 20.79 -7.15
N GLN A 4 10.05 19.64 -7.41
CA GLN A 4 9.48 18.61 -8.28
C GLN A 4 8.28 17.94 -7.59
N LYS A 5 8.39 17.64 -6.29
CA LYS A 5 7.27 17.14 -5.47
C LYS A 5 6.08 18.10 -5.54
N ASP A 6 6.32 19.40 -5.30
CA ASP A 6 5.25 20.42 -5.34
C ASP A 6 4.64 20.54 -6.73
N SER A 7 5.44 20.41 -7.80
CA SER A 7 4.95 20.39 -9.18
C SER A 7 4.05 19.19 -9.44
N ALA A 8 4.42 17.99 -8.97
CA ALA A 8 3.62 16.78 -9.13
C ALA A 8 2.29 16.90 -8.37
N VAL A 9 2.33 17.35 -7.11
CA VAL A 9 1.13 17.62 -6.29
C VAL A 9 0.23 18.66 -6.97
N GLY A 10 0.80 19.74 -7.49
CA GLY A 10 0.07 20.77 -8.23
C GLY A 10 -0.62 20.23 -9.47
N GLY A 11 0.06 19.41 -10.26
CA GLY A 11 -0.50 18.73 -11.42
C GLY A 11 -1.70 17.85 -11.05
N LEU A 12 -1.52 16.93 -10.10
CA LEU A 12 -2.56 15.98 -9.69
C LEU A 12 -3.78 16.65 -9.06
N THR A 13 -3.56 17.62 -8.17
CA THR A 13 -4.68 18.37 -7.55
C THR A 13 -5.48 19.19 -8.55
N SER A 14 -4.80 19.76 -9.57
CA SER A 14 -5.49 20.44 -10.68
C SER A 14 -6.28 19.47 -11.56
N GLY A 15 -5.78 18.25 -11.74
CA GLY A 15 -6.48 17.17 -12.43
C GLY A 15 -7.79 16.79 -11.74
N ILE A 16 -7.80 16.66 -10.41
CA ILE A 16 -9.03 16.40 -9.63
C ILE A 16 -10.06 17.52 -9.84
N ALA A 17 -9.63 18.78 -9.77
CA ALA A 17 -10.51 19.92 -10.01
C ALA A 17 -11.11 19.91 -11.44
N HIS A 18 -10.32 19.49 -12.43
CA HIS A 18 -10.79 19.29 -13.79
C HIS A 18 -11.84 18.17 -13.89
N LEU A 19 -11.57 17.01 -13.29
CA LEU A 19 -12.48 15.86 -13.26
C LEU A 19 -13.83 16.22 -12.60
N PHE A 20 -13.81 16.99 -11.50
CA PHE A 20 -15.05 17.48 -10.87
C PHE A 20 -15.86 18.34 -11.83
N LYS A 21 -15.21 19.27 -12.54
CA LYS A 21 -15.88 20.14 -13.52
C LYS A 21 -16.45 19.32 -14.69
N GLN A 22 -15.68 18.38 -15.24
CA GLN A 22 -16.09 17.51 -16.33
C GLN A 22 -17.31 16.67 -15.97
N ASN A 23 -17.32 16.11 -14.75
CA ASN A 23 -18.40 15.28 -14.22
C ASN A 23 -19.52 16.09 -13.53
N LYS A 24 -19.50 17.42 -13.63
CA LYS A 24 -20.52 18.33 -13.07
C LYS A 24 -20.70 18.19 -11.55
N VAL A 25 -19.62 17.86 -10.84
CA VAL A 25 -19.57 17.82 -9.38
C VAL A 25 -19.41 19.25 -8.85
N THR A 26 -20.34 19.68 -7.99
CA THR A 26 -20.24 20.97 -7.30
C THR A 26 -19.25 20.86 -6.14
N HIS A 27 -18.16 21.63 -6.20
CA HIS A 27 -17.18 21.72 -5.11
C HIS A 27 -17.53 22.87 -4.16
N VAL A 28 -17.81 22.55 -2.90
CA VAL A 28 -18.00 23.53 -1.82
C VAL A 28 -16.77 23.51 -0.91
N LYS A 29 -15.98 24.58 -0.96
CA LYS A 29 -14.78 24.72 -0.12
C LYS A 29 -15.16 25.23 1.27
N GLY A 30 -15.23 24.33 2.25
CA GLY A 30 -15.52 24.67 3.65
C GLY A 30 -15.56 23.43 4.55
N HIS A 31 -15.65 23.64 5.87
CA HIS A 31 -15.83 22.56 6.84
C HIS A 31 -17.30 22.14 6.90
N GLY A 32 -17.60 20.91 6.50
CA GLY A 32 -18.95 20.34 6.52
C GLY A 32 -19.33 19.76 7.88
N THR A 33 -20.49 20.15 8.40
CA THR A 33 -21.11 19.55 9.59
C THR A 33 -22.52 19.07 9.24
N ILE A 34 -22.82 17.81 9.54
CA ILE A 34 -24.13 17.23 9.31
C ILE A 34 -25.09 17.76 10.39
N LYS A 35 -26.12 18.50 9.96
CA LYS A 35 -27.12 19.09 10.87
C LYS A 35 -28.35 18.22 11.05
N SER A 36 -28.74 17.50 10.00
CA SER A 36 -29.84 16.54 9.99
C SER A 36 -29.56 15.45 8.95
N PRO A 37 -30.33 14.35 8.92
CA PRO A 37 -30.13 13.28 7.93
C PRO A 37 -30.07 13.76 6.48
N ASN A 38 -30.71 14.89 6.15
CA ASN A 38 -30.79 15.42 4.79
C ASN A 38 -30.16 16.81 4.63
N GLU A 39 -29.33 17.25 5.58
CA GLU A 39 -28.76 18.59 5.57
C GLU A 39 -27.32 18.63 6.09
N VAL A 40 -26.44 19.22 5.28
CA VAL A 40 -25.05 19.53 5.64
C VAL A 40 -24.86 21.03 5.60
N VAL A 41 -24.19 21.57 6.61
CA VAL A 41 -23.80 22.98 6.67
C VAL A 41 -22.30 23.07 6.46
N ALA A 42 -21.87 23.83 5.45
CA ALA A 42 -20.47 24.11 5.17
C ALA A 42 -20.10 25.53 5.66
N VAL A 43 -19.10 25.62 6.54
CA VAL A 43 -18.51 26.89 6.98
C VAL A 43 -17.27 27.17 6.16
N LYS A 44 -17.26 28.26 5.39
CA LYS A 44 -16.14 28.66 4.53
C LYS A 44 -15.05 29.40 5.33
N GLU A 45 -13.89 29.60 4.72
CA GLU A 45 -12.75 30.31 5.34
C GLU A 45 -13.09 31.75 5.76
N ASP A 46 -14.01 32.42 5.05
CA ASP A 46 -14.49 33.77 5.38
C ASP A 46 -15.62 33.79 6.42
N GLY A 47 -15.97 32.63 6.98
CA GLY A 47 -17.05 32.46 7.95
C GLY A 47 -18.45 32.40 7.33
N THR A 48 -18.58 32.52 6.00
CA THR A 48 -19.88 32.36 5.35
C THR A 48 -20.37 30.93 5.47
N ILE A 49 -21.70 30.79 5.61
CA ILE A 49 -22.36 29.52 5.84
C ILE A 49 -23.18 29.16 4.60
N GLU A 50 -22.93 27.97 4.06
CA GLU A 50 -23.70 27.40 2.97
C GLU A 50 -24.44 26.15 3.46
N THR A 51 -25.76 26.09 3.23
CA THR A 51 -26.60 24.95 3.62
C THR A 51 -26.94 24.12 2.40
N ILE A 52 -26.58 22.83 2.43
CA ILE A 52 -26.83 21.88 1.36
C ILE A 52 -27.89 20.88 1.82
N LYS A 53 -29.03 20.87 1.12
CA LYS A 53 -30.05 19.83 1.27
C LYS A 53 -29.78 18.69 0.31
N THR A 54 -29.75 17.47 0.83
CA THR A 54 -29.40 16.27 0.05
C THR A 54 -30.22 15.06 0.47
N LYS A 55 -30.36 14.10 -0.45
CA LYS A 55 -31.01 12.81 -0.16
C LYS A 55 -30.09 11.88 0.64
N ASN A 56 -28.82 11.82 0.25
CA ASN A 56 -27.81 10.93 0.84
C ASN A 56 -26.57 11.72 1.23
N ILE A 57 -25.85 11.26 2.24
CA ILE A 57 -24.59 11.83 2.72
C ILE A 57 -23.55 10.72 2.78
N LEU A 58 -22.39 10.93 2.18
CA LEU A 58 -21.25 10.02 2.22
C LEU A 58 -20.10 10.67 2.99
N ILE A 59 -19.73 10.10 4.13
CA ILE A 59 -18.64 10.58 4.99
C ILE A 59 -17.34 9.95 4.50
N ALA A 60 -16.42 10.79 4.02
CA ALA A 60 -15.09 10.39 3.55
C ALA A 60 -14.00 11.32 4.14
N THR A 61 -14.10 11.59 5.45
CA THR A 61 -13.27 12.60 6.12
C THR A 61 -11.84 12.16 6.45
N GLY A 62 -11.51 10.91 6.11
CA GLY A 62 -10.16 10.42 6.18
C GLY A 62 -9.65 10.22 7.61
N SER A 63 -8.35 10.49 7.78
CA SER A 63 -7.62 10.32 9.03
C SER A 63 -6.64 11.46 9.27
N GLU A 64 -6.16 11.56 10.51
CA GLU A 64 -5.16 12.52 10.94
C GLU A 64 -4.01 11.85 11.71
N VAL A 65 -2.92 12.59 11.88
CA VAL A 65 -1.79 12.25 12.75
C VAL A 65 -1.90 13.09 14.01
N ASP A 66 -1.55 12.52 15.16
CA ASP A 66 -1.51 13.25 16.43
C ASP A 66 -0.27 14.18 16.45
N GLU A 67 -0.49 15.49 16.33
CA GLU A 67 0.57 16.50 16.17
C GLU A 67 0.71 17.36 17.43
N GLU A 68 1.42 16.89 18.45
CA GLU A 68 1.61 17.73 19.65
C GLU A 68 2.97 18.45 19.75
N THR A 69 4.10 18.01 19.18
CA THR A 69 5.34 18.85 19.21
C THR A 69 6.53 18.39 18.35
N ILE A 70 6.36 17.32 17.58
CA ILE A 70 7.39 16.53 16.90
C ILE A 70 6.89 16.31 15.47
N VAL A 71 7.72 16.46 14.43
CA VAL A 71 7.20 16.57 13.05
C VAL A 71 6.44 15.31 12.66
N SER A 72 5.26 15.48 12.08
CA SER A 72 4.53 14.40 11.42
C SER A 72 5.14 14.12 10.04
N SER A 73 4.55 13.16 9.31
CA SER A 73 4.84 12.94 7.89
C SER A 73 4.73 14.22 7.04
N THR A 74 3.79 15.12 7.37
CA THR A 74 3.61 16.41 6.66
C THR A 74 4.83 17.31 6.82
N GLY A 75 5.33 17.43 8.05
CA GLY A 75 6.54 18.20 8.33
C GLY A 75 7.79 17.57 7.73
N ALA A 76 7.89 16.24 7.81
CA ALA A 76 8.99 15.47 7.24
C ALA A 76 9.06 15.55 5.70
N LEU A 77 7.94 15.74 4.99
CA LEU A 77 7.91 15.93 3.53
C LEU A 77 8.27 17.36 3.08
N SER A 78 8.54 18.27 4.03
CA SER A 78 8.75 19.70 3.76
C SER A 78 10.01 20.26 4.45
N LEU A 79 10.93 19.41 4.89
CA LEU A 79 12.17 19.86 5.51
C LEU A 79 13.00 20.71 4.54
N LYS A 80 13.50 21.85 5.02
CA LYS A 80 14.26 22.82 4.23
C LYS A 80 15.71 22.39 3.95
N LYS A 81 16.24 21.46 4.74
CA LYS A 81 17.59 20.90 4.63
C LYS A 81 17.60 19.46 5.12
N VAL A 82 18.57 18.68 4.66
CA VAL A 82 18.81 17.32 5.17
C VAL A 82 19.28 17.43 6.63
N PRO A 83 18.63 16.76 7.60
CA PRO A 83 19.10 16.71 8.98
C PRO A 83 20.34 15.82 9.11
N GLU A 84 21.27 16.14 10.01
CA GLU A 84 22.45 15.29 10.24
C GLU A 84 22.04 13.98 10.93
N LYS A 85 21.18 14.08 11.94
CA LYS A 85 20.56 12.94 12.63
C LYS A 85 19.05 13.05 12.63
N MET A 86 18.38 11.96 12.29
CA MET A 86 16.93 11.82 12.35
C MET A 86 16.54 10.58 13.15
N ILE A 87 15.62 10.75 14.10
CA ILE A 87 14.96 9.61 14.76
C ILE A 87 13.54 9.53 14.22
N VAL A 88 13.10 8.30 13.95
CA VAL A 88 11.74 7.99 13.49
C VAL A 88 11.09 7.10 14.53
N ILE A 89 9.96 7.53 15.11
CA ILE A 89 9.17 6.73 16.04
C ILE A 89 8.09 6.01 15.25
N GLY A 90 8.19 4.68 15.22
CA GLY A 90 7.38 3.78 14.40
C GLY A 90 8.14 3.31 13.15
N ALA A 91 8.26 2.00 12.98
CA ALA A 91 8.82 1.33 11.80
C ALA A 91 7.72 0.65 10.96
N GLY A 92 6.52 1.23 10.92
CA GLY A 92 5.49 0.92 9.94
C GLY A 92 5.82 1.51 8.56
N VAL A 93 4.94 1.29 7.57
CA VAL A 93 5.11 1.70 6.16
C VAL A 93 5.70 3.11 6.01
N ILE A 94 4.99 4.13 6.54
CA ILE A 94 5.40 5.55 6.46
C ILE A 94 6.79 5.79 7.06
N GLY A 95 7.08 5.18 8.20
CA GLY A 95 8.35 5.38 8.90
C GLY A 95 9.53 4.81 8.12
N VAL A 96 9.34 3.63 7.52
CA VAL A 96 10.37 2.97 6.72
C VAL A 96 10.60 3.71 5.40
N GLU A 97 9.54 4.18 4.73
CA GLU A 97 9.64 4.97 3.50
C GLU A 97 10.33 6.31 3.72
N LEU A 98 9.83 7.13 4.65
CA LEU A 98 10.40 8.44 4.93
C LEU A 98 11.81 8.34 5.53
N GLY A 99 12.04 7.33 6.37
CA GLY A 99 13.38 7.01 6.86
C GLY A 99 14.33 6.70 5.71
N SER A 100 13.90 5.90 4.74
CA SER A 100 14.71 5.57 3.55
C SER A 100 15.02 6.81 2.70
N VAL A 101 14.04 7.70 2.48
CA VAL A 101 14.25 8.96 1.75
C VAL A 101 15.35 9.78 2.41
N TRP A 102 15.22 10.07 3.72
CA TRP A 102 16.17 10.93 4.41
C TRP A 102 17.55 10.28 4.60
N SER A 103 17.60 8.95 4.77
CA SER A 103 18.86 8.20 4.82
C SER A 103 19.62 8.28 3.51
N ARG A 104 18.95 8.12 2.36
CA ARG A 104 19.58 8.22 1.03
C ARG A 104 20.07 9.62 0.69
N LEU A 105 19.43 10.64 1.25
CA LEU A 105 19.87 12.03 1.14
C LEU A 105 21.05 12.38 2.07
N GLY A 106 21.46 11.44 2.95
CA GLY A 106 22.65 11.57 3.79
C GLY A 106 22.39 11.71 5.30
N SER A 107 21.13 11.62 5.76
CA SER A 107 20.83 11.68 7.19
C SER A 107 21.19 10.37 7.90
N GLN A 108 21.69 10.46 9.14
CA GLN A 108 21.80 9.30 10.02
C GLN A 108 20.44 8.99 10.64
N VAL A 109 19.74 8.01 10.06
CA VAL A 109 18.37 7.67 10.46
C VAL A 109 18.35 6.48 11.42
N THR A 110 17.68 6.63 12.56
CA THR A 110 17.36 5.54 13.49
C THR A 110 15.86 5.41 13.69
N LEU A 111 15.29 4.26 13.31
CA LEU A 111 13.91 3.92 13.58
C LEU A 111 13.79 3.25 14.95
N VAL A 112 12.87 3.73 15.78
CA VAL A 112 12.54 3.18 17.10
C VAL A 112 11.13 2.60 17.01
N GLU A 113 11.00 1.30 17.29
CA GLU A 113 9.74 0.56 17.15
C GLU A 113 9.49 -0.28 18.40
N PHE A 114 8.24 -0.24 18.87
CA PHE A 114 7.78 -1.00 20.01
C PHE A 114 7.69 -2.49 19.69
N LEU A 115 7.23 -2.83 18.48
CA LEU A 115 7.14 -4.19 17.98
C LEU A 115 8.51 -4.80 17.67
N SER A 116 8.53 -6.12 17.48
CA SER A 116 9.75 -6.89 17.19
C SER A 116 10.11 -6.95 15.70
N ASN A 117 9.29 -6.36 14.81
CA ASN A 117 9.48 -6.37 13.37
C ASN A 117 9.09 -5.00 12.76
N ILE A 118 9.54 -4.77 11.53
CA ILE A 118 9.19 -3.59 10.72
C ILE A 118 8.04 -3.90 9.76
N GLY A 119 7.57 -2.90 9.02
CA GLY A 119 6.62 -3.05 7.91
C GLY A 119 5.15 -2.86 8.28
N GLY A 120 4.85 -2.76 9.58
CA GLY A 120 3.50 -2.52 10.08
C GLY A 120 2.70 -3.81 10.28
N VAL A 121 1.38 -3.68 10.37
CA VAL A 121 0.46 -4.81 10.59
C VAL A 121 0.20 -5.53 9.27
N GLY A 122 0.20 -6.85 9.29
CA GLY A 122 -0.19 -7.70 8.15
C GLY A 122 0.96 -8.14 7.25
N ILE A 123 2.14 -7.52 7.35
CA ILE A 123 3.33 -8.00 6.65
C ILE A 123 3.74 -9.38 7.16
N ASP A 124 4.14 -10.27 6.25
CA ASP A 124 4.74 -11.55 6.57
C ASP A 124 6.10 -11.38 7.28
N LEU A 125 6.36 -12.15 8.36
CA LEU A 125 7.55 -11.92 9.18
C LEU A 125 8.86 -12.26 8.47
N GLU A 126 8.85 -13.20 7.52
CA GLU A 126 10.05 -13.49 6.72
C GLU A 126 10.36 -12.33 5.78
N VAL A 127 9.33 -11.79 5.14
CA VAL A 127 9.45 -10.59 4.28
C VAL A 127 9.94 -9.39 5.09
N ALA A 128 9.35 -9.12 6.26
CA ALA A 128 9.75 -8.04 7.13
C ALA A 128 11.23 -8.15 7.57
N LYS A 129 11.67 -9.36 7.91
CA LYS A 129 13.07 -9.65 8.30
C LYS A 129 14.04 -9.40 7.15
N ASN A 130 13.69 -9.81 5.93
CA ASN A 130 14.53 -9.62 4.76
C ASN A 130 14.58 -8.14 4.34
N LEU A 131 13.45 -7.44 4.37
CA LEU A 131 13.41 -6.00 4.16
C LEU A 131 14.30 -5.27 5.18
N GLN A 132 14.17 -5.61 6.47
CA GLN A 132 14.99 -5.01 7.53
C GLN A 132 16.47 -5.19 7.26
N ARG A 133 16.91 -6.40 6.93
CA ARG A 133 18.31 -6.70 6.60
C ARG A 133 18.81 -5.82 5.45
N THR A 134 18.03 -5.72 4.37
CA THR A 134 18.38 -4.91 3.20
C THR A 134 18.48 -3.43 3.53
N LEU A 135 17.51 -2.91 4.27
CA LEU A 135 17.50 -1.50 4.68
C LEU A 135 18.62 -1.18 5.68
N THR A 136 18.99 -2.12 6.56
CA THR A 136 20.17 -1.98 7.42
C THR A 136 21.46 -1.90 6.61
N LYS A 137 21.61 -2.72 5.56
CA LYS A 137 22.76 -2.61 4.63
C LYS A 137 22.83 -1.24 3.94
N GLN A 138 21.67 -0.60 3.70
CA GLN A 138 21.58 0.76 3.13
C GLN A 138 21.85 1.89 4.13
N GLY A 139 22.10 1.57 5.41
CA GLY A 139 22.48 2.53 6.44
C GLY A 139 21.39 2.88 7.45
N LEU A 140 20.17 2.34 7.30
CA LEU A 140 19.11 2.52 8.30
C LEU A 140 19.42 1.75 9.58
N LYS A 141 19.26 2.41 10.73
CA LYS A 141 19.40 1.76 12.04
C LYS A 141 18.01 1.47 12.62
N PHE A 142 17.87 0.33 13.29
CA PHE A 142 16.62 -0.09 13.92
C PHE A 142 16.85 -0.38 15.40
N LYS A 143 15.99 0.18 16.26
CA LYS A 143 15.82 -0.17 17.66
C LYS A 143 14.41 -0.74 17.82
N LEU A 144 14.28 -2.03 17.56
CA LEU A 144 13.02 -2.78 17.72
C LEU A 144 12.81 -3.18 19.18
N SER A 145 11.61 -3.61 19.54
CA SER A 145 11.26 -3.96 20.93
C SER A 145 11.65 -2.86 21.92
N THR A 146 11.46 -1.61 21.52
CA THR A 146 11.90 -0.41 22.23
C THR A 146 10.75 0.57 22.33
N LYS A 147 10.36 0.95 23.55
CA LYS A 147 9.34 1.97 23.79
C LYS A 147 9.98 3.34 23.93
N VAL A 148 9.32 4.36 23.38
CA VAL A 148 9.65 5.76 23.66
C VAL A 148 8.92 6.16 24.95
N ILE A 149 9.65 6.74 25.90
CA ILE A 149 9.12 7.21 27.17
C ILE A 149 8.75 8.69 27.08
N SER A 150 9.64 9.49 26.51
CA SER A 150 9.46 10.93 26.38
C SER A 150 10.36 11.49 25.29
N ALA A 151 9.98 12.61 24.72
CA ALA A 151 10.83 13.41 23.85
C ALA A 151 10.76 14.88 24.31
N SER A 152 11.91 15.53 24.42
CA SER A 152 12.00 16.92 24.83
C SER A 152 12.94 17.68 23.92
N LYS A 153 12.51 18.88 23.51
CA LYS A 153 13.36 19.78 22.74
C LYS A 153 14.37 20.46 23.67
N ASN A 154 15.65 20.29 23.38
CA ASN A 154 16.74 20.91 24.12
C ASN A 154 17.58 21.78 23.15
N SER A 155 17.39 23.09 23.21
CA SER A 155 18.02 24.05 22.31
C SER A 155 17.73 23.75 20.82
N SER A 156 18.74 23.36 20.05
CA SER A 156 18.64 23.02 18.63
C SER A 156 18.45 21.53 18.35
N LYS A 157 18.42 20.67 19.37
CA LYS A 157 18.26 19.22 19.25
C LYS A 157 17.01 18.72 19.98
N VAL A 158 16.62 17.49 19.69
CA VAL A 158 15.59 16.75 20.41
C VAL A 158 16.26 15.58 21.13
N GLU A 159 15.98 15.46 22.42
CA GLU A 159 16.39 14.33 23.25
C GLU A 159 15.22 13.37 23.38
N VAL A 160 15.44 12.09 23.06
CA VAL A 160 14.44 11.03 23.10
C VAL A 160 14.86 10.00 24.13
N THR A 161 14.06 9.85 25.18
CA THR A 161 14.27 8.81 26.17
C THR A 161 13.56 7.54 25.73
N VAL A 162 14.32 6.45 25.60
CA VAL A 162 13.82 5.14 25.20
C VAL A 162 14.14 4.09 26.26
N ASP A 163 13.36 3.01 26.26
CA ASP A 163 13.57 1.85 27.13
C ASP A 163 13.20 0.58 26.36
N SER A 164 13.69 -0.57 26.81
CA SER A 164 13.23 -1.85 26.29
C SER A 164 11.71 -1.97 26.48
N ALA A 165 11.00 -2.53 25.50
CA ALA A 165 9.57 -2.78 25.58
C ALA A 165 9.20 -3.66 26.79
N LYS A 166 10.12 -4.52 27.26
CA LYS A 166 9.96 -5.36 28.46
C LYS A 166 10.34 -4.66 29.77
N GLY A 167 10.81 -3.41 29.72
CA GLY A 167 11.37 -2.67 30.84
C GLY A 167 12.85 -2.98 31.06
N GLY A 168 13.63 -1.94 31.34
CA GLY A 168 15.07 -2.07 31.50
C GLY A 168 15.76 -0.75 31.82
N LYS A 169 16.99 -0.60 31.29
CA LYS A 169 17.78 0.62 31.45
C LYS A 169 17.40 1.62 30.36
N GLN A 170 16.98 2.81 30.79
CA GLN A 170 16.72 3.93 29.88
C GLN A 170 17.99 4.37 29.16
N GLU A 171 17.82 4.70 27.89
CA GLU A 171 18.83 5.28 27.00
C GLU A 171 18.29 6.62 26.47
N ILE A 172 19.16 7.60 26.33
CA ILE A 172 18.83 8.90 25.75
C ILE A 172 19.48 8.96 24.37
N LEU A 173 18.68 9.24 23.35
CA LEU A 173 19.11 9.45 21.97
C LEU A 173 18.96 10.94 21.62
N ASP A 174 19.87 11.48 20.81
CA ASP A 174 19.79 12.86 20.30
C ASP A 174 19.59 12.89 18.78
N CYS A 175 18.75 13.81 18.29
CA CYS A 175 18.57 14.07 16.86
C CYS A 175 18.28 15.54 16.57
N ASP A 176 18.45 15.95 15.31
CA ASP A 176 18.04 17.28 14.85
C ASP A 176 16.55 17.32 14.51
N VAL A 177 16.04 16.20 13.99
CA VAL A 177 14.64 16.01 13.62
C VAL A 177 14.15 14.69 14.20
N LEU A 178 13.02 14.76 14.88
CA LEU A 178 12.28 13.60 15.34
C LEU A 178 10.98 13.53 14.53
N LEU A 179 10.75 12.41 13.86
CA LEU A 179 9.52 12.10 13.13
C LEU A 179 8.65 11.15 13.95
N VAL A 180 7.38 11.49 14.16
CA VAL A 180 6.39 10.57 14.74
C VAL A 180 5.51 10.01 13.64
N CYS A 181 5.53 8.69 13.49
CA CYS A 181 4.68 7.95 12.55
C CYS A 181 4.20 6.64 13.17
N VAL A 182 3.65 6.71 14.39
CA VAL A 182 3.14 5.56 15.17
C VAL A 182 1.76 5.07 14.70
N GLY A 183 1.16 5.75 13.74
CA GLY A 183 -0.15 5.39 13.19
C GLY A 183 -0.95 6.61 12.77
N ARG A 184 -2.15 6.34 12.29
CA ARG A 184 -3.16 7.35 11.91
C ARG A 184 -4.44 7.05 12.68
N ARG A 185 -5.25 8.08 12.95
CA ARG A 185 -6.56 7.94 13.60
C ARG A 185 -7.67 8.53 12.73
N PRO A 186 -8.90 7.98 12.75
CA PRO A 186 -10.00 8.51 11.95
C PRO A 186 -10.28 9.97 12.32
N PHE A 187 -10.55 10.81 11.32
CA PHE A 187 -10.91 12.21 11.54
C PHE A 187 -12.43 12.37 11.54
N THR A 188 -13.01 12.37 12.75
CA THR A 188 -14.48 12.52 12.95
C THR A 188 -14.85 13.77 13.74
N ASN A 189 -13.88 14.66 13.97
CA ASN A 189 -14.07 15.87 14.77
C ASN A 189 -15.02 16.85 14.07
N ASN A 190 -15.96 17.43 14.84
CA ASN A 190 -16.87 18.48 14.38
C ASN A 190 -17.72 18.13 13.14
N LEU A 191 -18.03 16.84 12.94
CA LEU A 191 -18.90 16.38 11.84
C LEU A 191 -20.39 16.35 12.21
N GLY A 192 -20.74 16.52 13.48
CA GLY A 192 -22.12 16.48 13.96
C GLY A 192 -22.67 15.06 14.23
N LEU A 193 -21.78 14.06 14.33
CA LEU A 193 -22.15 12.66 14.55
C LEU A 193 -22.95 12.45 15.84
N GLU A 194 -22.52 13.08 16.94
CA GLU A 194 -23.16 12.97 18.26
C GLU A 194 -24.62 13.46 18.22
N ASN A 195 -24.89 14.56 17.53
CA ASN A 195 -26.24 15.14 17.41
C ASN A 195 -27.22 14.20 16.68
N LEU A 196 -26.70 13.31 15.84
CA LEU A 196 -27.45 12.33 15.07
C LEU A 196 -27.43 10.94 15.70
N GLY A 197 -26.71 10.77 16.81
CA GLY A 197 -26.48 9.46 17.42
C GLY A 197 -25.75 8.49 16.49
N ILE A 198 -24.91 8.98 15.57
CA ILE A 198 -24.08 8.11 14.72
C ILE A 198 -23.01 7.46 15.58
N LYS A 199 -22.96 6.13 15.56
CA LYS A 199 -22.08 5.35 16.43
C LYS A 199 -20.65 5.32 15.91
N THR A 200 -19.70 5.53 16.81
CA THR A 200 -18.28 5.23 16.61
C THR A 200 -17.85 4.09 17.51
N ASP A 201 -16.78 3.40 17.15
CA ASP A 201 -16.12 2.43 18.03
C ASP A 201 -15.12 3.10 18.99
N GLU A 202 -14.45 2.29 19.81
CA GLU A 202 -13.47 2.76 20.80
C GLU A 202 -12.24 3.46 20.19
N LYS A 203 -12.01 3.31 18.88
CA LYS A 203 -10.94 3.97 18.13
C LYS A 203 -11.45 5.21 17.37
N GLY A 204 -12.71 5.59 17.55
CA GLY A 204 -13.33 6.73 16.88
C GLY A 204 -13.74 6.47 15.44
N ARG A 205 -13.73 5.21 14.96
CA ARG A 205 -14.14 4.88 13.59
C ARG A 205 -15.65 4.80 13.51
N ILE A 206 -16.24 5.31 12.44
CA ILE A 206 -17.70 5.26 12.20
C ILE A 206 -18.10 3.81 11.93
N GLN A 207 -19.09 3.32 12.68
CA GLN A 207 -19.61 1.97 12.48
C GLN A 207 -20.52 1.95 11.25
N VAL A 208 -20.25 1.00 10.35
CA VAL A 208 -21.02 0.80 9.13
C VAL A 208 -21.42 -0.66 8.94
N ASN A 209 -22.50 -0.90 8.22
CA ASN A 209 -22.86 -2.25 7.75
C ASN A 209 -22.12 -2.60 6.44
N SER A 210 -22.42 -3.77 5.85
CA SER A 210 -21.81 -4.25 4.61
C SER A 210 -22.15 -3.41 3.36
N ARG A 211 -23.04 -2.43 3.47
CA ARG A 211 -23.37 -1.45 2.42
C ARG A 211 -22.83 -0.06 2.76
N PHE A 212 -21.87 0.03 3.69
CA PHE A 212 -21.28 1.29 4.15
C PHE A 212 -22.26 2.24 4.85
N GLN A 213 -23.45 1.77 5.23
CA GLN A 213 -24.45 2.58 5.91
C GLN A 213 -24.16 2.65 7.40
N THR A 214 -24.28 3.86 7.95
CA THR A 214 -24.31 4.07 9.40
C THR A 214 -25.64 3.58 9.99
N ASN A 215 -25.86 3.78 11.29
CA ASN A 215 -27.17 3.58 11.91
C ASN A 215 -28.25 4.58 11.45
N VAL A 216 -27.90 5.61 10.67
CA VAL A 216 -28.84 6.50 9.98
C VAL A 216 -28.91 6.08 8.50
N PRO A 217 -30.06 5.59 7.98
CA PRO A 217 -30.11 4.83 6.71
C PRO A 217 -29.58 5.53 5.45
N ASN A 218 -29.62 6.86 5.41
CA ASN A 218 -29.18 7.67 4.27
C ASN A 218 -27.82 8.35 4.48
N ILE A 219 -27.12 8.01 5.58
CA ILE A 219 -25.77 8.45 5.86
C ILE A 219 -24.83 7.24 5.80
N PHE A 220 -23.80 7.37 4.99
CA PHE A 220 -22.80 6.36 4.68
C PHE A 220 -21.41 6.83 5.12
N ALA A 221 -20.46 5.92 5.27
CA ALA A 221 -19.07 6.27 5.56
C ALA A 221 -18.09 5.28 4.90
N ILE A 222 -16.95 5.78 4.42
CA ILE A 222 -15.92 5.00 3.68
C ILE A 222 -14.50 5.42 4.05
N GLY A 223 -13.52 4.65 3.60
CA GLY A 223 -12.10 4.94 3.67
C GLY A 223 -11.56 4.85 5.09
N ASP A 224 -10.67 5.78 5.42
CA ASP A 224 -9.93 5.80 6.68
C ASP A 224 -10.77 6.11 7.93
N CYS A 225 -12.01 6.60 7.75
CA CYS A 225 -12.89 6.93 8.88
C CYS A 225 -13.72 5.74 9.38
N ILE A 226 -13.64 4.58 8.71
CA ILE A 226 -14.33 3.33 9.08
C ILE A 226 -13.33 2.20 9.39
N PRO A 227 -13.75 1.04 9.92
CA PRO A 227 -12.88 -0.13 10.07
C PRO A 227 -12.30 -0.62 8.73
N GLY A 228 -11.12 -1.23 8.79
CA GLY A 228 -10.40 -1.81 7.64
C GLY A 228 -8.99 -1.25 7.46
N PRO A 229 -8.25 -1.71 6.43
CA PRO A 229 -6.96 -1.15 6.05
C PRO A 229 -7.08 0.33 5.67
N MET A 230 -6.13 1.16 6.11
CA MET A 230 -6.08 2.60 5.79
C MET A 230 -5.23 2.82 4.54
N LEU A 231 -5.79 2.49 3.38
CA LEU A 231 -5.14 2.48 2.07
C LEU A 231 -5.97 3.27 1.06
N ALA A 232 -5.30 3.93 0.11
CA ALA A 232 -5.96 4.83 -0.84
C ALA A 232 -6.91 4.09 -1.80
N HIS A 233 -6.44 3.02 -2.43
CA HIS A 233 -7.24 2.18 -3.34
C HIS A 233 -8.42 1.51 -2.63
N LYS A 234 -8.24 1.09 -1.37
CA LYS A 234 -9.35 0.62 -0.53
C LYS A 234 -10.44 1.69 -0.38
N ALA A 235 -10.07 2.94 -0.12
CA ALA A 235 -11.04 4.03 0.02
C ALA A 235 -11.72 4.38 -1.32
N GLU A 236 -11.00 4.25 -2.43
CA GLU A 236 -11.52 4.41 -3.78
C GLU A 236 -12.58 3.37 -4.11
N ASP A 237 -12.26 2.08 -3.94
CA ASP A 237 -13.19 0.96 -4.18
C ASP A 237 -14.42 1.06 -3.30
N GLU A 238 -14.25 1.32 -1.99
CA GLU A 238 -15.36 1.56 -1.08
C GLU A 238 -16.26 2.71 -1.53
N GLY A 239 -15.67 3.76 -2.10
CA GLY A 239 -16.42 4.88 -2.68
C GLY A 239 -17.26 4.45 -3.87
N ILE A 240 -16.67 3.75 -4.83
CA ILE A 240 -17.34 3.26 -6.04
C ILE A 240 -18.50 2.33 -5.66
N ILE A 241 -18.23 1.27 -4.91
CA ILE A 241 -19.25 0.27 -4.55
C ILE A 241 -20.33 0.85 -3.63
N CYS A 242 -20.00 1.83 -2.77
CA CYS A 242 -20.99 2.50 -1.95
C CYS A 242 -21.98 3.29 -2.82
N VAL A 243 -21.49 4.06 -3.81
CA VAL A 243 -22.38 4.85 -4.67
C VAL A 243 -23.19 3.98 -5.63
N GLU A 244 -22.63 2.87 -6.11
CA GLU A 244 -23.39 1.84 -6.83
C GLU A 244 -24.47 1.21 -5.97
N GLY A 245 -24.14 0.88 -4.72
CA GLY A 245 -25.08 0.38 -3.72
C GLY A 245 -26.23 1.35 -3.44
N ILE A 246 -25.96 2.66 -3.38
CA ILE A 246 -26.98 3.71 -3.25
C ILE A 246 -27.95 3.71 -4.44
N GLN A 247 -27.49 3.34 -5.64
CA GLN A 247 -28.32 3.21 -6.84
C GLN A 247 -29.02 1.85 -6.96
N GLY A 248 -28.88 0.96 -5.96
CA GLY A 248 -29.49 -0.37 -5.94
C GLY A 248 -28.60 -1.49 -6.47
N GLY A 249 -27.32 -1.20 -6.76
CA GLY A 249 -26.32 -2.20 -7.14
C GLY A 249 -26.00 -3.20 -6.03
N ALA A 250 -25.31 -4.27 -6.44
CA ALA A 250 -24.65 -5.17 -5.50
C ALA A 250 -23.49 -4.45 -4.81
N VAL A 251 -23.19 -4.82 -3.57
CA VAL A 251 -22.04 -4.29 -2.82
C VAL A 251 -21.25 -5.46 -2.29
N HIS A 252 -20.03 -5.62 -2.80
CA HIS A 252 -19.10 -6.66 -2.41
C HIS A 252 -17.69 -6.08 -2.42
N LEU A 253 -16.94 -6.31 -1.35
CA LEU A 253 -15.52 -6.00 -1.27
C LEU A 253 -14.87 -7.03 -0.35
N ASP A 254 -13.92 -7.78 -0.89
CA ASP A 254 -13.11 -8.68 -0.09
C ASP A 254 -11.82 -7.99 0.36
N TYR A 255 -11.78 -7.60 1.63
CA TYR A 255 -10.60 -6.97 2.22
C TYR A 255 -9.36 -7.87 2.22
N ASN A 256 -9.51 -9.19 2.09
CA ASN A 256 -8.38 -10.11 1.96
C ASN A 256 -7.69 -9.99 0.59
N CYS A 257 -8.40 -9.48 -0.41
CA CYS A 257 -7.88 -9.24 -1.76
C CYS A 257 -7.31 -7.82 -1.94
N VAL A 258 -7.34 -6.97 -0.90
CA VAL A 258 -6.78 -5.62 -0.96
C VAL A 258 -5.25 -5.71 -0.77
N PRO A 259 -4.44 -5.35 -1.78
CA PRO A 259 -2.99 -5.42 -1.67
C PRO A 259 -2.45 -4.32 -0.77
N SER A 260 -1.30 -4.57 -0.17
CA SER A 260 -0.53 -3.60 0.61
C SER A 260 0.87 -3.46 0.00
N VAL A 261 1.41 -2.24 0.00
CA VAL A 261 2.70 -1.93 -0.63
C VAL A 261 3.53 -1.02 0.28
N ILE A 262 4.84 -1.24 0.30
CA ILE A 262 5.86 -0.36 0.87
C ILE A 262 6.80 0.07 -0.25
N TYR A 263 6.84 1.37 -0.55
CA TYR A 263 7.62 1.96 -1.63
C TYR A 263 9.07 2.26 -1.22
N THR A 264 9.74 1.25 -0.67
CA THR A 264 11.19 1.30 -0.39
C THR A 264 12.00 0.86 -1.60
N HIS A 265 13.32 0.76 -1.43
CA HIS A 265 14.16 0.06 -2.40
C HIS A 265 14.86 -1.07 -1.64
N PRO A 266 14.58 -2.34 -1.94
CA PRO A 266 13.55 -2.77 -2.90
C PRO A 266 12.13 -2.49 -2.37
N GLU A 267 11.15 -2.49 -3.28
CA GLU A 267 9.73 -2.41 -2.93
C GLU A 267 9.27 -3.72 -2.30
N VAL A 268 8.21 -3.66 -1.50
CA VAL A 268 7.57 -4.84 -0.91
C VAL A 268 6.07 -4.73 -1.14
N GLY A 269 5.46 -5.77 -1.70
CA GLY A 269 4.00 -5.88 -1.82
C GLY A 269 3.51 -7.23 -1.29
N TRP A 270 2.32 -7.23 -0.70
CA TRP A 270 1.64 -8.44 -0.22
C TRP A 270 0.11 -8.33 -0.36
N VAL A 271 -0.55 -9.49 -0.49
CA VAL A 271 -2.02 -9.63 -0.54
C VAL A 271 -2.41 -10.97 0.08
N GLY A 272 -3.58 -11.04 0.72
CA GLY A 272 -4.04 -12.24 1.42
C GLY A 272 -3.50 -12.36 2.84
N LYS A 273 -3.41 -13.61 3.33
CA LYS A 273 -3.03 -13.92 4.71
C LYS A 273 -1.54 -14.24 4.83
N SER A 274 -0.87 -13.69 5.84
CA SER A 274 0.51 -14.01 6.17
C SER A 274 0.66 -15.44 6.72
N GLU A 275 1.88 -15.97 6.72
CA GLU A 275 2.16 -17.28 7.30
C GLU A 275 1.75 -17.35 8.79
N GLU A 276 1.96 -16.28 9.55
CA GLU A 276 1.57 -16.18 10.96
C GLU A 276 0.06 -16.25 11.14
N GLN A 277 -0.71 -15.62 10.25
CA GLN A 277 -2.16 -15.67 10.29
C GLN A 277 -2.67 -17.09 10.00
N LEU A 278 -2.12 -17.76 8.98
CA LEU A 278 -2.48 -19.14 8.66
C LEU A 278 -2.17 -20.11 9.82
N LYS A 279 -1.00 -19.95 10.46
CA LYS A 279 -0.65 -20.71 11.67
C LYS A 279 -1.61 -20.46 12.83
N GLN A 280 -2.00 -19.21 13.07
CA GLN A 280 -2.95 -18.85 14.14
C GLN A 280 -4.34 -19.43 13.89
N GLU A 281 -4.75 -19.51 12.63
CA GLU A 281 -6.03 -20.08 12.22
C GLU A 281 -6.02 -21.61 12.14
N GLY A 282 -4.85 -22.25 12.24
CA GLY A 282 -4.71 -23.71 12.11
C GLY A 282 -4.99 -24.21 10.69
N VAL A 283 -4.72 -23.37 9.69
CA VAL A 283 -4.87 -23.72 8.27
C VAL A 283 -3.60 -24.41 7.80
N ASP A 284 -3.72 -25.60 7.21
CA ASP A 284 -2.60 -26.27 6.55
C ASP A 284 -2.18 -25.48 5.30
N TYR A 285 -0.87 -25.28 5.11
CA TYR A 285 -0.33 -24.55 3.97
C TYR A 285 1.03 -25.08 3.55
N LYS A 286 1.41 -24.81 2.29
CA LYS A 286 2.76 -25.01 1.77
C LYS A 286 3.39 -23.66 1.47
N VAL A 287 4.70 -23.62 1.61
CA VAL A 287 5.52 -22.45 1.30
C VAL A 287 6.33 -22.75 0.05
N VAL A 288 6.20 -21.90 -0.96
CA VAL A 288 7.04 -21.93 -2.16
C VAL A 288 7.81 -20.62 -2.20
N MET A 289 9.13 -20.69 -2.28
CA MET A 289 10.01 -19.53 -2.33
C MET A 289 10.81 -19.52 -3.63
N PHE A 290 10.69 -18.42 -4.38
CA PHE A 290 11.53 -18.15 -5.54
C PHE A 290 12.46 -16.98 -5.25
N LEU A 291 13.72 -17.18 -5.60
CA LEU A 291 14.75 -16.16 -5.47
C LEU A 291 14.78 -15.33 -6.74
N HIS A 292 14.57 -14.01 -6.60
CA HIS A 292 14.80 -13.10 -7.72
C HIS A 292 16.30 -12.94 -7.92
N LEU A 293 16.87 -13.76 -8.79
CA LEU A 293 18.22 -13.57 -9.33
C LEU A 293 18.09 -12.61 -10.50
N SER A 294 18.72 -11.43 -10.41
CA SER A 294 18.89 -10.57 -11.57
C SER A 294 19.54 -11.40 -12.69
N PRO A 295 18.89 -11.59 -13.85
CA PRO A 295 19.53 -12.28 -14.96
C PRO A 295 20.77 -11.47 -15.38
N PRO A 296 21.94 -12.09 -15.57
CA PRO A 296 23.17 -11.38 -15.98
C PRO A 296 23.08 -10.70 -17.35
N ASN A 297 21.97 -10.83 -18.08
CA ASN A 297 21.85 -10.47 -19.50
C ASN A 297 20.94 -9.26 -19.82
N LEU A 298 20.38 -8.54 -18.84
CA LEU A 298 19.65 -7.29 -19.13
C LEU A 298 20.53 -6.04 -19.10
N ALA A 299 21.81 -6.16 -18.72
CA ALA A 299 22.80 -5.08 -18.80
C ALA A 299 23.81 -5.25 -19.97
N SER A 300 23.70 -6.31 -20.78
CA SER A 300 24.72 -6.68 -21.79
C SER A 300 24.17 -6.88 -23.21
N ALA A 301 23.07 -6.20 -23.58
CA ALA A 301 22.57 -6.18 -24.96
C ALA A 301 23.44 -5.32 -25.92
N ALA A 302 24.77 -5.35 -25.76
CA ALA A 302 25.74 -4.90 -26.74
C ALA A 302 26.83 -5.97 -26.90
N THR A 303 26.71 -6.76 -27.98
CA THR A 303 27.65 -7.74 -28.58
C THR A 303 27.86 -9.15 -27.96
N PRO A 304 27.83 -10.25 -28.77
CA PRO A 304 28.15 -11.64 -28.37
C PRO A 304 29.67 -11.93 -28.60
N PRO A 305 30.31 -13.08 -28.19
CA PRO A 305 29.75 -14.45 -28.17
C PRO A 305 30.29 -15.50 -27.14
N SER A 306 29.63 -16.67 -27.19
CA SER A 306 30.09 -18.05 -26.99
C SER A 306 30.52 -18.58 -25.60
N GLY A 307 29.75 -19.55 -25.09
CA GLY A 307 30.19 -20.50 -24.05
C GLY A 307 29.04 -21.17 -23.27
N SER A 308 28.78 -22.44 -23.57
CA SER A 308 27.90 -23.42 -22.89
C SER A 308 28.06 -23.46 -21.36
N LEU A 309 27.02 -23.32 -20.50
CA LEU A 309 26.03 -24.30 -19.93
C LEU A 309 25.83 -23.90 -18.42
N PRO A 310 24.86 -24.41 -17.63
CA PRO A 310 23.77 -25.34 -17.92
C PRO A 310 22.35 -24.81 -17.56
N ALA A 311 21.36 -25.52 -18.11
CA ALA A 311 19.95 -25.43 -17.76
C ALA A 311 19.67 -25.84 -16.30
N ASN A 312 18.67 -25.21 -15.69
CA ASN A 312 17.77 -25.83 -14.72
C ASN A 312 16.44 -25.06 -14.70
N SER A 313 15.43 -25.66 -15.32
CA SER A 313 14.01 -25.34 -15.19
C SER A 313 13.44 -25.94 -13.91
N PHE A 314 12.41 -25.35 -13.29
CA PHE A 314 11.19 -26.06 -12.85
C PHE A 314 10.07 -25.07 -12.46
N LEU A 315 8.86 -25.36 -12.95
CA LEU A 315 7.57 -24.67 -12.75
C LEU A 315 6.65 -25.53 -11.85
N LYS A 316 5.88 -24.90 -10.92
CA LYS A 316 4.48 -25.24 -10.51
C LYS A 316 4.02 -24.51 -9.21
N SER A 317 2.87 -23.81 -9.25
CA SER A 317 1.64 -23.98 -8.42
C SER A 317 0.87 -22.69 -8.02
N THR A 318 -0.41 -22.90 -7.65
CA THR A 318 -1.58 -21.98 -7.54
C THR A 318 -1.65 -21.18 -6.22
N MET A 319 -2.15 -19.94 -6.27
CA MET A 319 -1.91 -18.88 -5.27
C MET A 319 -2.98 -18.76 -4.17
N ASN A 320 -2.56 -18.65 -2.90
CA ASN A 320 -3.38 -18.13 -1.78
C ASN A 320 -2.68 -16.98 -1.03
N ASN A 321 -1.44 -16.66 -1.40
CA ASN A 321 -0.58 -15.63 -0.82
C ASN A 321 0.48 -15.31 -1.87
N ILE A 322 0.93 -14.04 -1.94
CA ILE A 322 2.03 -13.57 -2.80
C ILE A 322 2.74 -12.44 -2.07
N ASN A 323 4.02 -12.63 -1.80
CA ASN A 323 4.93 -11.58 -1.36
C ASN A 323 5.98 -11.39 -2.44
N ALA A 324 6.23 -10.16 -2.92
CA ALA A 324 7.15 -9.94 -4.04
C ALA A 324 8.15 -8.80 -3.83
N VAL A 325 9.35 -8.96 -4.41
CA VAL A 325 10.52 -8.06 -4.43
C VAL A 325 11.41 -8.47 -5.63
N PRO A 326 11.92 -7.64 -6.58
CA PRO A 326 11.60 -6.28 -7.07
C PRO A 326 11.08 -6.22 -8.55
N GLY A 327 10.60 -5.05 -9.02
CA GLY A 327 10.31 -4.74 -10.44
C GLY A 327 8.83 -4.77 -10.86
N LEU A 328 7.92 -4.32 -10.00
CA LEU A 328 6.56 -4.86 -9.93
C LEU A 328 5.48 -3.78 -9.83
N LEU A 329 5.20 -3.05 -10.92
CA LEU A 329 3.87 -2.44 -11.13
C LEU A 329 3.06 -3.28 -12.11
N GLY A 330 3.68 -3.77 -13.18
CA GLY A 330 3.02 -4.62 -14.19
C GLY A 330 2.59 -6.01 -13.69
N LEU A 331 3.30 -6.61 -12.73
CA LEU A 331 2.96 -7.95 -12.24
C LEU A 331 1.74 -7.90 -11.29
N PHE A 332 1.52 -6.83 -10.52
CA PHE A 332 0.36 -6.76 -9.60
C PHE A 332 -0.97 -6.54 -10.31
N ALA A 333 -0.98 -5.85 -11.47
CA ALA A 333 -2.16 -5.81 -12.35
C ALA A 333 -2.55 -7.21 -12.85
N SER A 334 -1.60 -8.16 -12.88
CA SER A 334 -1.88 -9.58 -13.19
C SER A 334 -2.45 -10.36 -11.98
N LEU A 335 -2.38 -9.80 -10.77
CA LEU A 335 -2.65 -10.48 -9.50
C LEU A 335 -4.01 -10.09 -8.87
N GLU A 336 -4.62 -8.97 -9.25
CA GLU A 336 -6.03 -8.67 -8.94
C GLU A 336 -7.02 -9.67 -9.60
N VAL A 337 -6.54 -10.51 -10.52
CA VAL A 337 -7.30 -11.61 -11.14
C VAL A 337 -7.67 -12.73 -10.13
N ILE A 338 -7.21 -12.64 -8.87
CA ILE A 338 -7.56 -13.57 -7.77
C ILE A 338 -9.07 -13.54 -7.40
N GLU A 339 -9.84 -12.55 -7.86
CA GLU A 339 -11.29 -12.52 -7.63
C GLU A 339 -12.05 -13.70 -8.29
N PHE A 340 -11.46 -14.32 -9.31
CA PHE A 340 -11.96 -15.60 -9.81
C PHE A 340 -11.41 -16.73 -8.95
N HIS A 341 -12.28 -17.36 -8.15
CA HIS A 341 -12.09 -18.73 -7.69
C HIS A 341 -11.99 -19.65 -8.92
N LEU A 342 -10.83 -19.72 -9.56
CA LEU A 342 -10.54 -20.67 -10.62
C LEU A 342 -10.14 -21.98 -9.97
N PRO A 343 -11.01 -23.01 -9.97
CA PRO A 343 -10.53 -24.36 -9.70
C PRO A 343 -9.52 -24.72 -10.79
N ALA A 344 -8.44 -25.40 -10.41
CA ALA A 344 -7.30 -25.73 -11.27
C ALA A 344 -7.66 -26.50 -12.56
N HIS A 345 -8.88 -27.00 -12.68
CA HIS A 345 -9.41 -27.76 -13.81
C HIS A 345 -10.06 -26.89 -14.92
N SER A 346 -10.16 -25.57 -14.72
CA SER A 346 -10.86 -24.64 -15.64
C SER A 346 -10.00 -24.13 -16.80
N LEU A 347 -8.70 -24.46 -16.81
CA LEU A 347 -7.83 -24.30 -17.96
C LEU A 347 -7.93 -25.57 -18.82
N PRO A 348 -8.22 -25.48 -20.12
CA PRO A 348 -8.61 -26.64 -20.90
C PRO A 348 -7.48 -27.67 -21.00
N ASN A 349 -7.71 -28.84 -20.39
CA ASN A 349 -7.06 -30.09 -20.74
C ASN A 349 -7.74 -30.65 -22.00
N SER A 350 -7.07 -30.64 -23.15
CA SER A 350 -7.46 -31.43 -24.32
C SER A 350 -6.27 -32.29 -24.77
N PRO A 351 -6.37 -33.63 -24.73
CA PRO A 351 -5.36 -34.52 -25.26
C PRO A 351 -5.83 -35.09 -26.60
N ILE A 352 -5.44 -34.52 -27.74
CA ILE A 352 -5.57 -35.20 -29.05
C ILE A 352 -4.38 -34.83 -29.94
N PHE A 353 -3.60 -35.84 -30.33
CA PHE A 353 -2.63 -35.78 -31.41
C PHE A 353 -3.31 -35.29 -32.71
N GLY A 354 -2.81 -34.20 -33.28
CA GLY A 354 -3.20 -33.75 -34.62
C GLY A 354 -3.00 -32.26 -34.80
N THR A 355 -2.16 -31.90 -35.77
CA THR A 355 -1.91 -30.54 -36.23
C THR A 355 -3.23 -29.80 -36.52
N ILE A 356 -3.62 -28.86 -35.66
CA ILE A 356 -4.64 -27.85 -35.95
C ILE A 356 -4.15 -26.51 -35.38
N SER A 357 -3.98 -25.56 -36.29
CA SER A 357 -3.77 -24.15 -36.03
C SER A 357 -5.06 -23.51 -35.49
N SER A 358 -5.04 -23.00 -34.27
CA SER A 358 -5.99 -21.97 -33.83
C SER A 358 -5.29 -20.98 -32.91
N ILE A 359 -5.08 -19.77 -33.44
CA ILE A 359 -4.69 -18.59 -32.67
C ILE A 359 -5.97 -18.08 -32.00
N GLU A 360 -6.08 -18.19 -30.68
CA GLU A 360 -7.13 -17.52 -29.93
C GLU A 360 -6.65 -16.14 -29.48
N HIS A 361 -7.39 -15.09 -29.87
CA HIS A 361 -7.12 -13.72 -29.47
C HIS A 361 -7.87 -13.42 -28.17
N TYR A 362 -7.14 -13.07 -27.12
CA TYR A 362 -7.74 -12.58 -25.88
C TYR A 362 -7.51 -11.06 -25.81
N ARG A 363 -8.63 -10.32 -25.74
CA ARG A 363 -8.62 -8.86 -25.62
C ARG A 363 -8.84 -8.51 -24.16
N PHE A 364 -7.86 -7.86 -23.54
CA PHE A 364 -7.95 -7.37 -22.16
C PHE A 364 -8.07 -5.84 -22.20
N ASP A 365 -9.06 -5.31 -21.50
CA ASP A 365 -9.15 -3.87 -21.22
C ASP A 365 -8.41 -3.62 -19.89
N VAL A 366 -7.24 -2.98 -19.96
CA VAL A 366 -6.40 -2.65 -18.78
C VAL A 366 -6.73 -1.23 -18.33
N VAL A 367 -6.95 -1.05 -17.02
CA VAL A 367 -7.03 0.28 -16.39
C VAL A 367 -5.61 0.77 -16.10
N GLU A 368 -5.23 1.92 -16.69
CA GLU A 368 -3.89 2.49 -16.64
C GLU A 368 -3.50 3.04 -15.25
N PHE A 369 -2.22 2.87 -14.89
CA PHE A 369 -1.49 3.77 -14.01
C PHE A 369 -0.24 4.31 -14.72
N VAL A 370 0.02 5.60 -14.55
CA VAL A 370 1.14 6.34 -15.17
C VAL A 370 2.45 5.92 -14.52
N ASP A 371 3.35 5.30 -15.31
CA ASP A 371 4.71 5.00 -14.87
C ASP A 371 5.67 6.15 -15.23
N VAL A 372 6.68 6.37 -14.38
CA VAL A 372 7.74 7.35 -14.59
C VAL A 372 9.06 6.60 -14.64
N ALA A 373 9.50 6.25 -15.85
CA ALA A 373 10.84 5.74 -16.08
C ALA A 373 11.85 6.90 -16.26
N PHE A 374 12.98 6.81 -15.56
CA PHE A 374 14.13 7.68 -15.79
C PHE A 374 15.15 6.93 -16.65
N VAL A 375 15.44 7.45 -17.84
CA VAL A 375 16.58 7.02 -18.67
C VAL A 375 17.33 8.27 -19.14
N ASP A 376 18.60 8.37 -18.75
CA ASP A 376 19.63 9.32 -19.21
C ASP A 376 19.14 10.73 -19.62
N ASP A 377 18.93 11.58 -18.61
CA ASP A 377 18.73 13.04 -18.71
C ASP A 377 17.58 13.54 -19.63
N PHE A 378 16.69 12.66 -20.10
CA PHE A 378 15.46 13.02 -20.81
C PHE A 378 14.23 12.38 -20.17
N VAL A 379 13.20 13.20 -19.92
CA VAL A 379 11.84 12.72 -19.66
C VAL A 379 11.14 12.61 -21.01
N ALA A 380 11.02 11.40 -21.53
CA ALA A 380 10.16 11.12 -22.67
C ALA A 380 8.77 10.70 -22.14
N PHE A 381 7.76 11.51 -22.43
CA PHE A 381 6.36 11.11 -22.28
C PHE A 381 5.93 10.54 -23.63
N ASP A 382 5.77 9.22 -23.69
CA ASP A 382 5.15 8.58 -24.84
C ASP A 382 3.84 7.95 -24.34
N VAL A 383 2.73 8.61 -24.66
CA VAL A 383 1.41 7.96 -24.61
C VAL A 383 1.37 7.07 -25.84
N VAL A 384 1.81 5.83 -25.69
CA VAL A 384 1.66 4.82 -26.72
C VAL A 384 0.56 3.88 -26.26
N GLU A 385 -0.58 3.98 -26.93
CA GLU A 385 -1.67 3.03 -26.83
C GLU A 385 -1.14 1.68 -27.36
N PHE A 386 -0.68 0.81 -26.46
CA PHE A 386 -0.33 -0.56 -26.80
C PHE A 386 -1.54 -1.46 -26.58
N VAL A 387 -2.15 -1.90 -27.68
CA VAL A 387 -2.84 -3.20 -27.68
C VAL A 387 -1.73 -4.25 -27.66
N VAL A 388 -1.48 -4.85 -26.50
CA VAL A 388 -0.52 -5.95 -26.41
C VAL A 388 -1.27 -7.25 -26.71
N ASP A 389 -1.14 -7.74 -27.94
CA ASP A 389 -1.42 -9.15 -28.25
C ASP A 389 -0.26 -9.99 -27.72
N VAL A 390 -0.49 -10.76 -26.65
CA VAL A 390 0.52 -11.66 -26.09
C VAL A 390 0.34 -13.05 -26.72
N GLU A 391 1.27 -13.46 -27.58
CA GLU A 391 1.39 -14.85 -28.04
C GLU A 391 2.27 -15.65 -27.07
N VAL A 392 1.72 -16.68 -26.45
CA VAL A 392 2.45 -17.57 -25.54
C VAL A 392 2.55 -18.96 -26.16
N GLU A 393 3.76 -19.39 -26.54
CA GLU A 393 4.02 -20.75 -27.01
C GLU A 393 4.56 -21.62 -25.86
N LEU A 394 3.85 -22.70 -25.53
CA LEU A 394 4.15 -23.62 -24.42
C LEU A 394 4.42 -25.02 -24.96
N VAL A 395 5.62 -25.56 -24.75
CA VAL A 395 5.95 -26.96 -25.08
C VAL A 395 6.37 -27.67 -23.80
N ALA A 396 5.64 -28.73 -23.42
CA ALA A 396 6.01 -29.63 -22.33
C ALA A 396 5.64 -31.09 -22.63
N GLN A 397 6.52 -32.02 -22.25
CA GLN A 397 6.34 -33.47 -22.35
C GLN A 397 6.38 -34.05 -20.93
N PHE A 398 5.41 -34.87 -20.54
CA PHE A 398 5.34 -35.46 -19.19
C PHE A 398 4.94 -36.94 -19.25
N ASP A 399 5.54 -37.73 -18.35
CA ASP A 399 5.08 -39.06 -17.96
C ASP A 399 4.80 -39.07 -16.44
N THR A 400 3.68 -39.70 -16.09
CA THR A 400 3.18 -40.14 -14.76
C THR A 400 2.42 -39.17 -13.83
N PHE A 401 1.26 -39.67 -13.40
CA PHE A 401 0.17 -39.08 -12.61
C PHE A 401 0.48 -38.98 -11.11
N LEU A 402 0.09 -37.87 -10.47
CA LEU A 402 -0.18 -37.82 -9.03
C LEU A 402 -1.24 -36.73 -8.74
N ASP A 403 -2.31 -37.11 -8.03
CA ASP A 403 -3.36 -36.22 -7.51
C ASP A 403 -2.80 -35.25 -6.47
N VAL A 404 -2.99 -33.94 -6.65
CA VAL A 404 -2.58 -32.91 -5.67
C VAL A 404 -3.60 -31.75 -5.62
N GLN A 405 -4.10 -31.47 -4.41
CA GLN A 405 -4.93 -30.30 -4.07
C GLN A 405 -4.08 -29.03 -3.84
N LEU A 406 -4.70 -27.87 -4.17
CA LEU A 406 -4.27 -26.44 -4.18
C LEU A 406 -3.32 -25.97 -3.05
N GLU A 407 -2.37 -25.01 -3.28
CA GLU A 407 -1.70 -24.14 -2.24
C GLU A 407 -0.54 -23.19 -2.74
N ALA A 408 -0.29 -22.08 -1.98
CA ALA A 408 0.29 -20.71 -2.19
C ALA A 408 1.77 -20.41 -2.65
N LEU A 409 2.14 -19.11 -2.87
CA LEU A 409 3.44 -18.61 -3.40
C LEU A 409 4.10 -17.44 -2.60
N VAL A 410 5.43 -17.40 -2.44
CA VAL A 410 6.20 -16.30 -1.80
C VAL A 410 7.49 -16.02 -2.60
N PHE A 411 7.90 -14.76 -2.80
CA PHE A 411 9.21 -14.40 -3.38
C PHE A 411 10.08 -13.70 -2.35
N VAL A 412 11.37 -14.08 -2.29
CA VAL A 412 12.35 -13.56 -1.34
C VAL A 412 13.65 -13.25 -2.09
N PRO A 413 14.35 -12.12 -1.85
CA PRO A 413 15.65 -11.86 -2.47
C PRO A 413 16.78 -12.68 -1.83
N PHE A 414 17.71 -13.19 -2.66
CA PHE A 414 18.96 -13.84 -2.22
C PHE A 414 20.17 -13.04 -2.72
N ASP A 415 21.10 -12.76 -1.80
CA ASP A 415 22.48 -12.41 -2.14
C ASP A 415 23.35 -13.66 -1.91
N ALA A 416 24.15 -13.99 -2.93
CA ALA A 416 24.96 -15.19 -3.02
C ALA A 416 26.00 -15.34 -1.90
N ILE A 417 26.26 -16.61 -1.58
CA ILE A 417 27.34 -17.11 -0.71
C ILE A 417 28.63 -17.22 -1.54
N ASP A 418 29.72 -16.75 -0.91
CA ASP A 418 31.16 -16.75 -1.24
C ASP A 418 31.65 -15.97 -2.48
#